data_AF-A0A6P1NRM1-F1
#
_entry.id   AF-A0A6P1NRM1-F1
#
_cell.length_a   1.000
_cell.length_b   1.000
_cell.length_c   1.000
_cell.angle_alpha   90.00
_cell.angle_beta   90.00
_cell.angle_gamma   90.00
#
_symmetry.space_group_name_H-M   'P 1'
#
loop_
_entity.id
_entity.type
_entity.pdbx_description
1 polymer ?
#
loop_
_entity_poly.entity_id
_entity_poly.type
_entity_poly.pdbx_seq_one_letter_code
_entity_poly.pdbx_strand_id
1 'polypeptide(L)'
;MQNVVQVAIRDSRFSRRELARRAGVSASTVTRVEKGDIDPTLGMATRILAAAGLQLPSRTDPLCDVRALHAARTILDDGTAYPAADAAMIETLMRWASTDGTPRPRSLAREAGAAAPPPLRSGAVEITSDWNFLRICSAVAATRKGWAASGAPAAARIGAEGTPGPIILYVENPARVASLITRPGSAAVEVLLLPLDGTSEGGAWNDEGIVWADPIQIILDCYGMPATYDLAEELTKDWAQHD
;
A
#
# COMPACT_ATOMS: atom_id res chain seq x y z
N MET A 1 18.37 0.36 -11.79
CA MET A 1 17.17 -0.50 -11.65
C MET A 1 17.12 -1.42 -12.88
N GLN A 2 17.10 -2.74 -12.70
CA GLN A 2 16.99 -3.67 -13.83
C GLN A 2 15.52 -3.85 -14.22
N ASN A 3 15.21 -3.80 -15.52
CA ASN A 3 13.85 -4.08 -15.98
C ASN A 3 13.63 -5.60 -16.17
N VAL A 4 12.37 -6.03 -16.15
CA VAL A 4 11.99 -7.46 -16.26
C VAL A 4 12.51 -8.12 -17.54
N VAL A 5 12.69 -7.35 -18.63
CA VAL A 5 13.20 -7.86 -19.91
C VAL A 5 14.70 -8.16 -19.81
N GLN A 6 15.47 -7.34 -19.09
CA GLN A 6 16.88 -7.58 -18.83
C GLN A 6 17.10 -8.85 -18.02
N VAL A 7 16.32 -9.04 -16.97
CA VAL A 7 16.35 -10.27 -16.15
C VAL A 7 16.01 -11.48 -17.02
N ALA A 8 14.92 -11.40 -17.79
CA ALA A 8 14.52 -12.47 -18.70
C ALA A 8 15.56 -12.83 -19.77
N ILE A 9 16.30 -11.84 -20.30
CA ILE A 9 17.39 -12.10 -21.26
C ILE A 9 18.54 -12.85 -20.59
N ARG A 10 18.93 -12.44 -19.37
CA ARG A 10 20.05 -13.04 -18.63
C ARG A 10 19.76 -14.45 -18.15
N ASP A 11 18.53 -14.68 -17.69
CA ASP A 11 18.10 -15.98 -17.15
C ASP A 11 17.58 -16.92 -18.24
N SER A 12 17.54 -16.47 -19.50
CA SER A 12 17.09 -17.29 -20.60
C SER A 12 18.04 -18.46 -20.86
N ARG A 13 17.45 -19.64 -21.11
CA ARG A 13 18.18 -20.80 -21.65
C ARG A 13 18.68 -20.61 -23.09
N PHE A 14 18.25 -19.56 -23.78
CA PHE A 14 18.61 -19.30 -25.18
C PHE A 14 19.73 -18.26 -25.27
N SER A 15 20.62 -18.43 -26.25
CA SER A 15 21.59 -17.39 -26.57
C SER A 15 20.89 -16.10 -27.04
N ARG A 16 21.53 -14.94 -26.86
CA ARG A 16 21.02 -13.63 -27.33
C ARG A 16 20.59 -13.65 -28.79
N ARG A 17 21.35 -14.35 -29.64
CA ARG A 17 21.06 -14.48 -31.07
C ARG A 17 19.81 -15.33 -31.32
N GLU A 18 19.63 -16.40 -30.55
CA GLU A 18 18.45 -17.26 -30.65
C GLU A 18 17.20 -16.58 -30.08
N LEU A 19 17.33 -15.86 -28.96
CA LEU A 19 16.29 -14.97 -28.44
C LEU A 19 15.86 -13.94 -29.48
N ALA A 20 16.82 -13.25 -30.09
CA ALA A 20 16.55 -12.26 -31.11
C ALA A 20 15.79 -12.85 -32.30
N ARG A 21 16.23 -14.01 -32.80
CA ARG A 21 15.57 -14.73 -33.89
C ARG A 21 14.12 -15.12 -33.52
N ARG A 22 13.91 -15.67 -32.32
CA ARG A 22 12.57 -16.07 -31.82
C ARG A 22 11.65 -14.88 -31.62
N ALA A 23 12.17 -13.78 -31.09
CA ALA A 23 11.43 -12.55 -30.85
C ALA A 23 11.20 -11.71 -32.13
N GLY A 24 11.85 -12.06 -33.24
CA GLY A 24 11.78 -11.29 -34.49
C GLY A 24 12.42 -9.91 -34.37
N VAL A 25 13.54 -9.80 -33.64
CA VAL A 25 14.32 -8.56 -33.48
C VAL A 25 15.79 -8.81 -33.85
N SER A 26 16.58 -7.74 -33.99
CA SER A 26 18.01 -7.90 -34.24
C SER A 26 18.76 -8.33 -32.96
N ALA A 27 19.86 -9.07 -33.11
CA ALA A 27 20.73 -9.44 -31.98
C ALA A 27 21.35 -8.21 -31.29
N SER A 28 21.62 -7.15 -32.06
CA SER A 28 22.07 -5.85 -31.53
C SER A 28 21.01 -5.23 -30.62
N THR A 29 19.73 -5.30 -30.99
CA THR A 29 18.61 -4.82 -30.15
C THR A 29 18.57 -5.53 -28.80
N VAL A 30 18.64 -6.87 -28.79
CA VAL A 30 18.66 -7.65 -27.53
C VAL A 30 19.84 -7.24 -26.64
N THR A 31 21.02 -7.04 -27.25
CA THR A 31 22.24 -6.64 -26.51
C THR A 31 22.09 -5.25 -25.90
N ARG A 32 21.52 -4.28 -26.62
CA ARG A 32 21.27 -2.92 -26.13
C ARG A 32 20.24 -2.91 -25.00
N VAL A 33 19.16 -3.70 -25.12
CA VAL A 33 18.15 -3.85 -24.05
C VAL A 33 18.80 -4.41 -22.79
N GLU A 34 19.56 -5.51 -22.92
CA GLU A 34 20.22 -6.18 -21.79
C GLU A 34 21.21 -5.26 -21.04
N LYS A 35 21.91 -4.39 -21.77
CA LYS A 35 22.82 -3.39 -21.20
C LYS A 35 22.09 -2.19 -20.59
N GLY A 36 20.84 -1.97 -20.94
CA GLY A 36 20.08 -0.77 -20.54
C GLY A 36 20.35 0.44 -21.44
N ASP A 37 20.95 0.24 -22.62
CA ASP A 37 21.19 1.31 -23.60
C ASP A 37 19.89 1.79 -24.24
N ILE A 38 18.84 0.94 -24.24
CA ILE A 38 17.49 1.26 -24.67
C ILE A 38 16.47 0.58 -23.77
N ASP A 39 15.38 1.28 -23.49
CA ASP A 39 14.17 0.66 -22.95
C ASP A 39 13.33 0.10 -24.11
N PRO A 40 12.98 -1.20 -24.06
CA PRO A 40 12.16 -1.80 -25.09
C PRO A 40 10.74 -1.23 -25.04
N THR A 41 10.15 -0.96 -26.20
CA THR A 41 8.71 -0.68 -26.27
C THR A 41 7.92 -1.86 -25.73
N LEU A 42 6.68 -1.65 -25.26
CA LEU A 42 5.84 -2.74 -24.72
C LEU A 42 5.74 -3.91 -25.71
N GLY A 43 5.51 -3.64 -26.99
CA GLY A 43 5.46 -4.68 -28.02
C GLY A 43 6.79 -5.42 -28.25
N MET A 44 7.94 -4.75 -28.05
CA MET A 44 9.25 -5.41 -28.10
C MET A 44 9.47 -6.26 -26.84
N ALA A 45 9.16 -5.74 -25.67
CA ALA A 45 9.22 -6.44 -24.40
C ALA A 45 8.40 -7.73 -24.44
N THR A 46 7.14 -7.66 -24.88
CA THR A 46 6.25 -8.83 -25.03
C THR A 46 6.86 -9.91 -25.92
N ARG A 47 7.45 -9.54 -27.07
CA ARG A 47 8.08 -10.51 -27.98
C ARG A 47 9.33 -11.15 -27.38
N ILE A 48 10.18 -10.37 -26.72
CA ILE A 48 11.40 -10.89 -26.08
C ILE A 48 11.05 -11.81 -24.92
N LEU A 49 10.10 -11.41 -24.06
CA LEU A 49 9.63 -12.24 -22.95
C LEU A 49 9.00 -13.54 -23.46
N ALA A 50 8.12 -13.47 -24.47
CA ALA A 50 7.53 -14.67 -25.07
C ALA A 50 8.59 -15.61 -25.66
N ALA A 51 9.63 -15.08 -26.31
CA ALA A 51 10.75 -15.86 -26.81
C ALA A 51 11.56 -16.55 -25.68
N ALA A 52 11.63 -15.93 -24.51
CA ALA A 52 12.23 -16.50 -23.30
C ALA A 52 11.31 -17.50 -22.56
N GLY A 53 10.05 -17.66 -23.01
CA GLY A 53 9.06 -18.53 -22.36
C GLY A 53 8.31 -17.85 -21.21
N LEU A 54 8.33 -16.52 -21.16
CA LEU A 54 7.64 -15.69 -20.16
C LEU A 54 6.49 -14.92 -20.82
N GLN A 55 5.50 -14.54 -20.03
CA GLN A 55 4.37 -13.76 -20.51
C GLN A 55 4.16 -12.56 -19.58
N LEU A 56 3.95 -11.38 -20.16
CA LEU A 56 3.45 -10.23 -19.39
C LEU A 56 1.99 -10.49 -19.02
N PRO A 57 1.55 -10.10 -17.81
CA PRO A 57 0.13 -10.16 -17.44
C PRO A 57 -0.74 -9.53 -18.52
N SER A 58 -1.79 -10.22 -18.91
CA SER A 58 -2.77 -9.71 -19.90
C SER A 58 -3.73 -8.69 -19.28
N ARG A 59 -3.77 -8.60 -17.95
CA ARG A 59 -4.57 -7.66 -17.19
C ARG A 59 -3.65 -6.84 -16.28
N THR A 60 -3.99 -5.57 -16.11
CA THR A 60 -3.41 -4.72 -15.09
C THR A 60 -4.01 -5.07 -13.74
N ASP A 61 -3.17 -5.36 -12.76
CA ASP A 61 -3.59 -5.39 -11.37
C ASP A 61 -3.56 -3.97 -10.79
N PRO A 62 -4.41 -3.66 -9.81
CA PRO A 62 -4.34 -2.38 -9.12
C PRO A 62 -2.96 -2.17 -8.48
N LEU A 63 -2.53 -0.91 -8.41
CA LEU A 63 -1.34 -0.56 -7.65
C LEU A 63 -1.59 -0.81 -6.16
N CYS A 64 -0.65 -1.48 -5.51
CA CYS A 64 -0.61 -1.60 -4.05
C CYS A 64 0.86 -1.58 -3.59
N ASP A 65 1.44 -0.39 -3.47
CA ASP A 65 2.82 -0.19 -3.05
C ASP A 65 2.87 0.53 -1.70
N VAL A 66 3.05 -0.25 -0.62
CA VAL A 66 3.14 0.24 0.77
C VAL A 66 4.27 1.27 0.95
N ARG A 67 5.28 1.29 0.08
CA ARG A 67 6.34 2.31 0.12
C ARG A 67 5.78 3.73 -0.11
N ALA A 68 4.64 3.87 -0.78
CA ALA A 68 3.95 5.15 -0.93
C ALA A 68 3.51 5.70 0.44
N LEU A 69 3.00 4.84 1.32
CA LEU A 69 2.62 5.23 2.70
C LEU A 69 3.84 5.71 3.48
N HIS A 70 4.95 4.95 3.38
CA HIS A 70 6.19 5.30 4.05
C HIS A 70 6.76 6.64 3.56
N ALA A 71 6.72 6.87 2.23
CA ALA A 71 7.13 8.14 1.62
C ALA A 71 6.25 9.30 2.11
N ALA A 72 4.93 9.14 2.14
CA ALA A 72 4.01 10.17 2.66
C ALA A 72 4.32 10.51 4.12
N ARG A 73 4.46 9.50 4.99
CA ARG A 73 4.81 9.72 6.40
C ARG A 73 6.13 10.44 6.58
N THR A 74 7.14 10.09 5.78
CA THR A 74 8.44 10.77 5.81
C THR A 74 8.31 12.25 5.44
N ILE A 75 7.49 12.58 4.44
CA ILE A 75 7.29 13.97 4.00
C ILE A 75 6.43 14.75 5.00
N LEU A 76 5.40 14.13 5.58
CA LEU A 76 4.42 14.77 6.45
C LEU A 76 4.90 14.94 7.90
N ASP A 77 5.82 14.11 8.37
CA ASP A 77 6.35 14.11 9.75
C ASP A 77 7.79 14.65 9.84
N ASP A 78 8.20 15.48 8.88
CA ASP A 78 9.54 16.06 8.73
C ASP A 78 10.71 15.03 8.76
N GLY A 79 10.43 13.75 8.51
CA GLY A 79 11.41 12.67 8.35
C GLY A 79 12.13 12.21 9.63
N THR A 80 11.64 12.57 10.82
CA THR A 80 12.37 12.32 12.08
C THR A 80 11.97 11.04 12.82
N ALA A 81 10.74 10.54 12.63
CA ALA A 81 10.20 9.46 13.45
C ALA A 81 10.34 8.05 12.85
N TYR A 82 10.69 7.93 11.56
CA TYR A 82 10.64 6.67 10.82
C TYR A 82 11.95 6.34 10.09
N PRO A 83 12.20 5.06 9.75
CA PRO A 83 13.32 4.70 8.87
C PRO A 83 13.31 5.55 7.59
N ALA A 84 14.48 5.79 6.99
CA ALA A 84 14.54 6.57 5.76
C ALA A 84 13.72 5.88 4.65
N ALA A 85 12.72 6.59 4.11
CA ALA A 85 11.96 6.11 2.97
C ALA A 85 12.81 6.04 1.70
N ASP A 86 12.35 5.20 0.76
CA ASP A 86 12.95 5.06 -0.56
C ASP A 86 12.87 6.40 -1.30
N ALA A 87 14.03 7.03 -1.55
CA ALA A 87 14.12 8.32 -2.21
C ALA A 87 13.43 8.35 -3.59
N ALA A 88 13.46 7.24 -4.33
CA ALA A 88 12.79 7.15 -5.62
C ALA A 88 11.26 7.16 -5.47
N MET A 89 10.74 6.57 -4.38
CA MET A 89 9.32 6.59 -4.07
C MET A 89 8.88 7.97 -3.56
N ILE A 90 9.71 8.66 -2.76
CA ILE A 90 9.47 10.06 -2.36
C ILE A 90 9.32 10.95 -3.61
N GLU A 91 10.28 10.87 -4.54
CA GLU A 91 10.23 11.65 -5.78
C GLU A 91 8.98 11.31 -6.62
N THR A 92 8.64 10.03 -6.69
CA THR A 92 7.46 9.55 -7.42
C THR A 92 6.17 10.07 -6.80
N LEU A 93 6.01 9.98 -5.48
CA LEU A 93 4.84 10.46 -4.77
C LEU A 93 4.71 11.98 -4.87
N MET A 94 5.82 12.71 -4.74
CA MET A 94 5.84 14.17 -4.97
C MET A 94 5.35 14.53 -6.37
N ARG A 95 5.74 13.75 -7.39
CA ARG A 95 5.28 13.95 -8.77
C ARG A 95 3.78 13.70 -8.94
N TRP A 96 3.19 12.79 -8.17
CA TRP A 96 1.75 12.51 -8.20
C TRP A 96 0.96 13.61 -7.48
N ALA A 97 1.43 14.02 -6.30
CA ALA A 97 0.72 14.94 -5.43
C ALA A 97 0.98 16.42 -5.74
N SER A 98 2.05 16.74 -6.46
CA SER A 98 2.48 18.12 -6.71
C SER A 98 3.01 18.32 -8.13
N THR A 99 2.39 19.26 -8.85
CA THR A 99 2.79 19.62 -10.21
C THR A 99 4.02 20.55 -10.25
N ASP A 100 4.26 21.32 -9.18
CA ASP A 100 5.34 22.29 -9.07
C ASP A 100 6.49 21.82 -8.15
N GLY A 101 6.35 20.65 -7.53
CA GLY A 101 7.34 20.06 -6.62
C GLY A 101 7.24 20.55 -5.18
N THR A 102 6.28 21.42 -4.85
CA THR A 102 5.98 21.84 -3.47
C THR A 102 5.14 20.78 -2.76
N PRO A 103 5.50 20.32 -1.55
CA PRO A 103 4.69 19.36 -0.81
C PRO A 103 3.29 19.90 -0.52
N ARG A 104 2.27 19.14 -0.90
CA ARG A 104 0.85 19.43 -0.69
C ARG A 104 0.28 18.36 0.25
N PRO A 105 0.22 18.61 1.57
CA PRO A 105 0.01 17.57 2.57
C PRO A 105 -1.23 16.69 2.31
N ARG A 106 -2.36 17.30 1.95
CA ARG A 106 -3.59 16.54 1.70
C ARG A 106 -3.47 15.71 0.43
N SER A 107 -2.94 16.30 -0.64
CA SER A 107 -2.70 15.59 -1.89
C SER A 107 -1.72 14.42 -1.71
N LEU A 108 -0.66 14.59 -0.91
CA LEU A 108 0.28 13.53 -0.57
C LEU A 108 -0.40 12.37 0.15
N ALA A 109 -1.22 12.68 1.16
CA ALA A 109 -1.91 11.65 1.92
C ALA A 109 -2.91 10.87 1.05
N ARG A 110 -3.66 11.59 0.20
CA ARG A 110 -4.62 11.00 -0.74
C ARG A 110 -3.97 10.08 -1.76
N GLU A 111 -2.91 10.55 -2.45
CA GLU A 111 -2.22 9.75 -3.46
C GLU A 111 -1.55 8.52 -2.85
N ALA A 112 -0.94 8.67 -1.67
CA ALA A 112 -0.31 7.53 -0.97
C ALA A 112 -1.34 6.51 -0.48
N GLY A 113 -2.46 6.94 0.09
CA GLY A 113 -3.55 6.07 0.49
C GLY A 113 -4.11 5.28 -0.69
N ALA A 114 -4.39 5.97 -1.81
CA ALA A 114 -4.86 5.35 -3.04
C ALA A 114 -3.85 4.38 -3.67
N ALA A 115 -2.55 4.64 -3.51
CA ALA A 115 -1.48 3.77 -4.02
C ALA A 115 -1.24 2.51 -3.17
N ALA A 116 -1.76 2.45 -1.95
CA ALA A 116 -1.68 1.27 -1.08
C ALA A 116 -3.00 0.99 -0.34
N PRO A 117 -4.09 0.68 -1.07
CA PRO A 117 -5.40 0.42 -0.48
C PRO A 117 -5.31 -0.72 0.55
N PRO A 118 -5.78 -0.53 1.80
CA PRO A 118 -5.73 -1.56 2.84
C PRO A 118 -6.20 -2.95 2.38
N PRO A 119 -7.34 -3.12 1.68
CA PRO A 119 -7.81 -4.45 1.27
C PRO A 119 -6.88 -5.19 0.29
N LEU A 120 -6.02 -4.46 -0.42
CA LEU A 120 -5.12 -5.02 -1.44
C LEU A 120 -3.71 -5.30 -0.90
N ARG A 121 -3.41 -4.92 0.35
CA ARG A 121 -2.09 -5.13 0.94
C ARG A 121 -1.80 -6.61 1.13
N SER A 122 -0.54 -6.98 0.94
CA SER A 122 -0.11 -8.38 1.07
C SER A 122 -0.46 -8.93 2.46
N GLY A 123 -1.16 -10.07 2.50
CA GLY A 123 -1.57 -10.70 3.76
C GLY A 123 -2.80 -10.08 4.42
N ALA A 124 -3.48 -9.13 3.77
CA ALA A 124 -4.76 -8.60 4.22
C ALA A 124 -5.81 -9.72 4.34
N VAL A 125 -6.60 -9.68 5.41
CA VAL A 125 -7.72 -10.60 5.65
C VAL A 125 -8.96 -9.80 5.97
N GLU A 126 -9.96 -9.90 5.11
CA GLU A 126 -11.29 -9.30 5.29
C GLU A 126 -12.25 -10.28 5.95
N ILE A 127 -12.94 -9.82 6.99
CA ILE A 127 -13.97 -10.60 7.70
C ILE A 127 -15.12 -9.70 8.11
N THR A 128 -16.19 -10.33 8.58
CA THR A 128 -17.28 -9.66 9.28
C THR A 128 -17.39 -10.16 10.72
N SER A 129 -17.80 -9.26 11.62
CA SER A 129 -18.01 -9.57 13.04
C SER A 129 -19.23 -8.85 13.59
N ASP A 130 -20.13 -9.58 14.26
CA ASP A 130 -21.25 -9.03 15.04
C ASP A 130 -20.81 -8.44 16.39
N TRP A 131 -19.53 -8.53 16.72
CA TRP A 131 -18.97 -7.92 17.92
C TRP A 131 -18.78 -6.42 17.72
N ASN A 132 -19.06 -5.65 18.77
CA ASN A 132 -18.71 -4.24 18.78
C ASN A 132 -17.18 -4.03 18.82
N PHE A 133 -16.75 -2.82 18.48
CA PHE A 133 -15.34 -2.43 18.40
C PHE A 133 -14.55 -2.77 19.69
N LEU A 134 -15.06 -2.40 20.87
CA LEU A 134 -14.35 -2.65 22.14
C LEU A 134 -14.13 -4.13 22.43
N ARG A 135 -15.12 -4.98 22.10
CA ARG A 135 -15.00 -6.43 22.25
C ARG A 135 -13.98 -7.02 21.28
N ILE A 136 -13.92 -6.52 20.05
CA ILE A 136 -12.90 -6.89 19.07
C ILE A 136 -11.51 -6.50 19.60
N CYS A 137 -11.31 -5.25 20.03
CA CYS A 137 -10.05 -4.79 20.62
C CYS A 137 -9.63 -5.64 21.83
N SER A 138 -10.58 -5.99 22.70
CA SER A 138 -10.31 -6.86 23.85
C SER A 138 -9.80 -8.24 23.44
N ALA A 139 -10.40 -8.84 22.40
CA ALA A 139 -9.97 -10.14 21.87
C ALA A 139 -8.58 -10.09 21.22
N VAL A 140 -8.27 -9.01 20.50
CA VAL A 140 -6.96 -8.78 19.90
C VAL A 140 -5.90 -8.54 20.97
N ALA A 141 -6.18 -7.69 21.95
CA ALA A 141 -5.27 -7.42 23.07
C ALA A 141 -4.97 -8.69 23.88
N ALA A 142 -5.93 -9.60 24.03
CA ALA A 142 -5.74 -10.89 24.70
C ALA A 142 -4.72 -11.81 24.02
N THR A 143 -4.36 -11.56 22.74
CA THR A 143 -3.27 -12.28 22.07
C THR A 143 -1.89 -11.96 22.65
N ARG A 144 -1.75 -10.85 23.39
CA ARG A 144 -0.50 -10.32 23.97
C ARG A 144 0.61 -10.10 22.93
N LYS A 145 0.22 -9.84 21.69
CA LYS A 145 1.10 -9.48 20.58
C LYS A 145 0.92 -8.00 20.21
N GLY A 146 1.83 -7.47 19.40
CA GLY A 146 1.71 -6.11 18.87
C GLY A 146 0.45 -5.96 18.02
N TRP A 147 -0.28 -4.87 18.25
CA TRP A 147 -1.47 -4.52 17.47
C TRP A 147 -1.70 -3.01 17.49
N ALA A 148 -2.41 -2.50 16.48
CA ALA A 148 -2.89 -1.11 16.43
C ALA A 148 -4.21 -1.02 15.65
N ALA A 149 -5.11 -0.14 16.09
CA ALA A 149 -6.40 0.12 15.45
C ALA A 149 -6.33 1.35 14.53
N SER A 150 -6.95 1.21 13.37
CA SER A 150 -7.09 2.24 12.33
C SER A 150 -8.51 2.17 11.73
N GLY A 151 -8.74 2.85 10.60
CA GLY A 151 -10.03 2.92 9.94
C GLY A 151 -11.02 3.84 10.66
N ALA A 152 -12.32 3.60 10.47
CA ALA A 152 -13.35 4.54 10.91
C ALA A 152 -13.36 4.84 12.43
N PRO A 153 -13.22 3.84 13.34
CA PRO A 153 -13.18 4.14 14.77
C PRO A 153 -11.98 4.99 15.17
N ALA A 154 -10.84 4.79 14.53
CA ALA A 154 -9.62 5.54 14.80
C ALA A 154 -9.71 6.97 14.24
N ALA A 155 -10.30 7.13 13.05
CA ALA A 155 -10.61 8.44 12.46
C ALA A 155 -11.52 9.26 13.39
N ALA A 156 -12.59 8.65 13.90
CA ALA A 156 -13.46 9.28 14.89
C ALA A 156 -12.70 9.65 16.17
N ARG A 157 -11.78 8.79 16.64
CA ARG A 157 -10.96 9.05 17.82
C ARG A 157 -10.07 10.28 17.69
N ILE A 158 -9.61 10.60 16.47
CA ILE A 158 -8.78 11.78 16.18
C ILE A 158 -9.59 12.99 15.67
N GLY A 159 -10.92 12.91 15.71
CA GLY A 159 -11.80 14.07 15.51
C GLY A 159 -12.62 14.10 14.22
N ALA A 160 -12.71 12.99 13.47
CA ALA A 160 -13.63 12.92 12.32
C ALA A 160 -15.09 12.76 12.79
N GLU A 161 -16.00 13.51 12.18
CA GLU A 161 -17.44 13.38 12.33
C GLU A 161 -18.03 12.72 11.07
N GLY A 162 -18.41 11.45 11.15
CA GLY A 162 -18.99 10.80 9.98
C GLY A 162 -19.63 9.45 10.23
N THR A 163 -20.06 8.83 9.13
CA THR A 163 -20.75 7.54 9.13
C THR A 163 -19.81 6.44 9.63
N PRO A 164 -20.31 5.47 10.43
CA PRO A 164 -19.55 4.27 10.77
C PRO A 164 -19.01 3.58 9.51
N GLY A 165 -17.80 3.04 9.61
CA GLY A 165 -17.13 2.36 8.51
C GLY A 165 -16.31 1.17 8.99
N PRO A 166 -15.52 0.55 8.09
CA PRO A 166 -14.73 -0.61 8.42
C PRO A 166 -13.71 -0.33 9.53
N ILE A 167 -13.49 -1.34 10.36
CA ILE A 167 -12.43 -1.37 11.36
C ILE A 167 -11.16 -1.90 10.70
N ILE A 168 -10.04 -1.19 10.80
CA ILE A 168 -8.73 -1.72 10.42
C ILE A 168 -7.96 -2.10 11.68
N LEU A 169 -7.33 -3.27 11.67
CA LEU A 169 -6.43 -3.70 12.74
C LEU A 169 -5.11 -4.20 12.15
N TYR A 170 -4.02 -3.57 12.54
CA TYR A 170 -2.68 -4.12 12.36
C TYR A 170 -2.45 -5.17 13.43
N VAL A 171 -2.06 -6.38 13.04
CA VAL A 171 -1.85 -7.51 13.93
C VAL A 171 -0.72 -8.39 13.43
N GLU A 172 -0.02 -9.07 14.35
CA GLU A 172 1.12 -9.93 14.00
C GLU A 172 0.72 -11.14 13.14
N ASN A 173 -0.51 -11.65 13.27
CA ASN A 173 -1.03 -12.77 12.47
C ASN A 173 -2.52 -12.59 12.12
N PRO A 174 -2.83 -12.01 10.95
CA PRO A 174 -4.20 -11.74 10.50
C PRO A 174 -5.10 -12.97 10.50
N ALA A 175 -4.64 -14.10 9.94
CA ALA A 175 -5.44 -15.32 9.84
C ALA A 175 -5.81 -15.90 11.22
N ARG A 176 -4.88 -15.86 12.18
CA ARG A 176 -5.16 -16.30 13.56
C ARG A 176 -6.19 -15.39 14.22
N VAL A 177 -6.02 -14.08 14.12
CA VAL A 177 -6.97 -13.12 14.71
C VAL A 177 -8.35 -13.26 14.07
N ALA A 178 -8.42 -13.44 12.75
CA ALA A 178 -9.66 -13.70 12.04
C ALA A 178 -10.44 -14.85 12.67
N SER A 179 -9.79 -16.00 12.88
CA SER A 179 -10.45 -17.17 13.49
C SER A 179 -11.06 -16.91 14.88
N LEU A 180 -10.56 -15.91 15.62
CA LEU A 180 -11.05 -15.56 16.96
C LEU A 180 -12.30 -14.68 16.90
N ILE A 181 -12.35 -13.74 15.94
CA ILE A 181 -13.32 -12.64 15.92
C ILE A 181 -14.33 -12.74 14.76
N THR A 182 -14.13 -13.64 13.78
CA THR A 182 -15.10 -13.87 12.70
C THR A 182 -16.42 -14.38 13.29
N ARG A 183 -17.44 -13.56 13.18
CA ARG A 183 -18.79 -13.81 13.69
C ARG A 183 -19.79 -13.20 12.72
N PRO A 184 -20.15 -13.91 11.64
CA PRO A 184 -21.11 -13.38 10.69
C PRO A 184 -22.46 -13.21 11.37
N GLY A 185 -23.15 -12.10 11.09
CA GLY A 185 -24.43 -11.75 11.70
C GLY A 185 -25.10 -10.57 11.00
N SER A 186 -26.38 -10.33 11.28
CA SER A 186 -27.16 -9.29 10.61
C SER A 186 -26.75 -7.85 10.95
N ALA A 187 -26.01 -7.66 12.04
CA ALA A 187 -25.44 -6.38 12.47
C ALA A 187 -23.91 -6.38 12.41
N ALA A 188 -23.33 -7.26 11.57
CA ALA A 188 -21.89 -7.42 11.52
C ALA A 188 -21.21 -6.19 10.90
N VAL A 189 -20.13 -5.75 11.54
CA VAL A 189 -19.22 -4.73 11.02
C VAL A 189 -18.13 -5.40 10.19
N GLU A 190 -17.66 -4.67 9.18
CA GLU A 190 -16.50 -5.07 8.38
C GLU A 190 -15.22 -4.84 9.19
N VAL A 191 -14.35 -5.85 9.19
CA VAL A 191 -13.05 -5.80 9.86
C VAL A 191 -11.99 -6.23 8.86
N LEU A 192 -11.02 -5.37 8.66
CA LEU A 192 -9.82 -5.64 7.88
C LEU A 192 -8.64 -5.87 8.81
N LEU A 193 -8.02 -7.03 8.68
CA LEU A 193 -6.82 -7.40 9.43
C LEU A 193 -5.61 -7.28 8.51
N LEU A 194 -4.65 -6.46 8.91
CA LEU A 194 -3.40 -6.24 8.20
C LEU A 194 -2.22 -6.80 9.02
N PRO A 195 -1.21 -7.40 8.37
CA PRO A 195 0.02 -7.75 9.07
C PRO A 195 0.76 -6.47 9.52
N LEU A 196 1.53 -6.58 10.59
CA LEU A 196 2.53 -5.57 10.95
C LEU A 196 3.62 -5.54 9.85
N ASP A 197 3.91 -4.37 9.31
CA ASP A 197 4.83 -4.19 8.17
C ASP A 197 6.09 -3.38 8.52
N GLY A 198 6.25 -3.01 9.79
CA GLY A 198 7.37 -2.23 10.30
C GLY A 198 7.22 -0.73 10.09
N THR A 199 6.18 -0.28 9.37
CA THR A 199 5.95 1.13 9.04
C THR A 199 4.60 1.60 9.55
N SER A 200 3.52 0.92 9.18
CA SER A 200 2.16 1.38 9.45
C SER A 200 1.84 1.40 10.94
N GLU A 201 2.34 0.43 11.71
CA GLU A 201 2.20 0.42 13.16
C GLU A 201 3.14 1.39 13.90
N GLY A 202 4.11 1.99 13.20
CA GLY A 202 5.02 2.98 13.80
C GLY A 202 4.25 4.18 14.35
N GLY A 203 4.71 4.76 15.45
CA GLY A 203 4.05 5.92 16.07
C GLY A 203 2.71 5.61 16.75
N ALA A 204 2.29 4.35 16.84
CA ALA A 204 1.07 3.96 17.54
C ALA A 204 1.10 4.40 19.02
N TRP A 205 -0.04 4.85 19.53
CA TRP A 205 -0.19 5.30 20.92
C TRP A 205 -1.27 4.51 21.66
N ASN A 206 -1.14 4.43 22.98
CA ASN A 206 -2.16 3.85 23.83
C ASN A 206 -3.05 4.94 24.42
N ASP A 207 -4.36 4.77 24.29
CA ASP A 207 -5.35 5.62 24.95
C ASP A 207 -6.52 4.75 25.41
N GLU A 208 -6.86 4.87 26.69
CA GLU A 208 -7.90 4.08 27.36
C GLU A 208 -7.78 2.55 27.15
N GLY A 209 -6.56 2.04 27.01
CA GLY A 209 -6.29 0.62 26.82
C GLY A 209 -6.40 0.14 25.37
N ILE A 210 -6.70 1.03 24.44
CA ILE A 210 -6.71 0.76 22.99
C ILE A 210 -5.41 1.28 22.41
N VAL A 211 -4.75 0.47 21.58
CA VAL A 211 -3.59 0.91 20.82
C VAL A 211 -4.08 1.43 19.48
N TRP A 212 -3.92 2.72 19.23
CA TRP A 212 -4.32 3.40 18.00
C TRP A 212 -3.09 3.57 17.08
N ALA A 213 -3.26 3.35 15.78
CA ALA A 213 -2.22 3.66 14.80
C ALA A 213 -2.00 5.17 14.72
N ASP A 214 -0.78 5.61 14.38
CA ASP A 214 -0.40 7.04 14.24
C ASP A 214 -1.45 7.89 13.46
N PRO A 215 -1.69 9.18 13.81
CA PRO A 215 -2.74 9.96 13.18
C PRO A 215 -2.57 10.13 11.67
N ILE A 216 -1.32 10.26 11.19
CA ILE A 216 -1.04 10.32 9.75
C ILE A 216 -1.39 8.97 9.13
N GLN A 217 -1.02 7.85 9.76
CA GLN A 217 -1.38 6.53 9.25
C GLN A 217 -2.89 6.31 9.17
N ILE A 218 -3.65 6.75 10.17
CA ILE A 218 -5.12 6.68 10.17
C ILE A 218 -5.68 7.40 8.93
N ILE A 219 -5.20 8.62 8.67
CA ILE A 219 -5.61 9.41 7.50
C ILE A 219 -5.27 8.67 6.19
N LEU A 220 -4.05 8.14 6.07
CA LEU A 220 -3.62 7.40 4.88
C LEU A 220 -4.47 6.14 4.64
N ASP A 221 -4.76 5.38 5.69
CA ASP A 221 -5.61 4.20 5.61
C ASP A 221 -7.03 4.55 5.20
N CYS A 222 -7.56 5.67 5.72
CA CYS A 222 -8.88 6.15 5.37
C CYS A 222 -8.99 6.58 3.91
N TYR A 223 -7.97 7.25 3.36
CA TYR A 223 -7.91 7.58 1.93
C TYR A 223 -7.80 6.34 1.03
N GLY A 224 -7.20 5.26 1.53
CA GLY A 224 -7.06 4.02 0.79
C GLY A 224 -8.36 3.21 0.64
N MET A 225 -9.49 3.65 1.18
CA MET A 225 -10.76 2.94 1.08
C MET A 225 -11.93 3.88 0.75
N PRO A 226 -12.81 3.52 -0.21
CA PRO A 226 -14.00 4.32 -0.51
C PRO A 226 -14.91 4.56 0.71
N ALA A 227 -15.04 3.57 1.60
CA ALA A 227 -15.95 3.64 2.76
C ALA A 227 -15.50 4.64 3.83
N THR A 228 -14.24 5.07 3.82
CA THR A 228 -13.67 5.99 4.82
C THR A 228 -13.06 7.24 4.20
N TYR A 229 -13.20 7.41 2.89
CA TYR A 229 -12.60 8.50 2.14
C TYR A 229 -13.06 9.88 2.67
N ASP A 230 -14.36 10.03 2.92
CA ASP A 230 -14.93 11.28 3.43
C ASP A 230 -14.41 11.63 4.84
N LEU A 231 -14.11 10.63 5.67
CA LEU A 231 -13.49 10.85 6.98
C LEU A 231 -12.08 11.43 6.84
N ALA A 232 -11.31 10.96 5.85
CA ALA A 232 -9.98 11.49 5.57
C ALA A 232 -10.04 12.93 5.02
N GLU A 233 -11.01 13.20 4.13
CA GLU A 233 -11.24 14.55 3.59
C GLU A 233 -11.62 15.56 4.68
N GLU A 234 -12.36 15.12 5.69
CA GLU A 234 -12.72 15.93 6.84
C GLU A 234 -11.51 16.19 7.75
N LEU A 235 -10.76 15.15 8.11
CA LEU A 235 -9.56 15.25 8.96
C LEU A 235 -8.48 16.15 8.35
N THR A 236 -8.46 16.27 7.03
CA THR A 236 -7.49 17.07 6.28
C THR A 236 -8.10 18.36 5.71
N LYS A 237 -9.28 18.79 6.17
CA LYS A 237 -9.93 20.02 5.69
C LYS A 237 -9.07 21.27 5.86
N ASP A 238 -8.32 21.34 6.94
CA ASP A 238 -7.44 22.48 7.23
C ASP A 238 -6.10 22.40 6.48
N TRP A 239 -5.70 21.21 6.02
CA TRP A 239 -4.51 21.03 5.19
C TRP A 239 -4.68 21.60 3.79
N ALA A 240 -5.93 21.65 3.30
CA ALA A 240 -6.25 22.20 1.99
C ALA A 240 -5.92 23.70 1.85
N GLN A 241 -5.71 24.42 2.95
CA GLN A 241 -5.27 25.83 2.92
C GLN A 241 -3.79 25.96 2.51
N HIS A 242 -3.06 24.85 2.53
CA HIS A 242 -1.64 24.74 2.16
C HIS A 242 -1.40 23.93 0.88
N ASP A 243 -2.48 23.49 0.20
CA ASP A 243 -2.47 22.81 -1.10
C ASP A 243 -2.79 23.80 -2.25
#